data_AF-A0A0D6KTY1-F1
#
_entry.id   AF-A0A0D6KTY1-F1
#
_cell.length_a   1.000
_cell.length_b   1.000
_cell.length_c   1.000
_cell.angle_alpha   90.00
_cell.angle_beta   90.00
_cell.angle_gamma   90.00
#
_symmetry.space_group_name_H-M   'P 1'
#
loop_
_entity.id
_entity.type
_entity.pdbx_description
1 polymer ?
#
loop_
_entity_poly.entity_id
_entity_poly.type
_entity_poly.pdbx_seq_one_letter_code
_entity_poly.pdbx_strand_id
1 'polypeptide(L)'
;MFYTVLIDLADVIADELFLPFERISLKMVFRGLYHFNHAYSKGKATDRVWFFTAPENKCLDIVKTIPKKPQQLDLSPFLLLLTNPAFP
;
A
#
# COMPACT_ATOMS: atom_id res chain seq x y z
N MET A 1 -22.70 -3.48 5.19
CA MET A 1 -22.49 -4.95 5.07
C MET A 1 -21.25 -5.31 4.25
N PHE A 2 -20.92 -4.66 3.13
CA PHE A 2 -19.68 -5.00 2.38
C PHE A 2 -18.38 -4.61 3.12
N TYR A 3 -18.36 -3.42 3.72
CA TYR A 3 -17.19 -2.92 4.44
C TYR A 3 -16.81 -3.74 5.68
N THR A 4 -17.78 -4.35 6.36
CA THR A 4 -17.51 -5.18 7.55
C THR A 4 -16.72 -6.42 7.17
N VAL A 5 -17.15 -7.13 6.11
CA VAL A 5 -16.43 -8.30 5.57
C VAL A 5 -15.00 -7.93 5.14
N LEU A 6 -14.82 -6.74 4.58
CA LEU A 6 -13.49 -6.26 4.17
C LEU A 6 -12.59 -5.93 5.37
N ILE A 7 -13.16 -5.38 6.44
CA ILE A 7 -12.47 -5.12 7.70
C ILE A 7 -12.06 -6.43 8.35
N ASP A 8 -12.99 -7.41 8.45
CA ASP A 8 -12.71 -8.72 9.03
C ASP A 8 -11.58 -9.43 8.27
N LEU A 9 -11.59 -9.38 6.94
CA LEU A 9 -10.49 -9.91 6.12
C LEU A 9 -9.17 -9.18 6.38
N ALA A 10 -9.19 -7.86 6.49
CA ALA A 10 -7.99 -7.08 6.75
C ALA A 10 -7.41 -7.34 8.15
N ASP A 11 -8.27 -7.62 9.14
CA ASP A 11 -7.90 -8.02 10.49
C ASP A 11 -7.17 -9.38 10.48
N VAL A 12 -7.76 -10.38 9.83
CA VAL A 12 -7.12 -11.71 9.68
C VAL A 12 -5.78 -11.62 8.93
N ILE A 13 -5.68 -10.77 7.90
CA ILE A 13 -4.40 -10.51 7.20
C ILE A 13 -3.38 -9.84 8.13
N ALA A 14 -3.82 -8.95 9.03
CA ALA A 14 -2.96 -8.29 9.99
C ALA A 14 -2.37 -9.29 10.99
N ASP A 15 -3.21 -10.19 11.51
CA ASP A 15 -2.82 -11.28 12.42
C ASP A 15 -1.80 -12.21 11.77
N GLU A 16 -2.06 -12.67 10.53
CA GLU A 16 -1.17 -13.57 9.80
C GLU A 16 0.20 -12.90 9.49
N LEU A 17 0.22 -11.59 9.28
CA LEU A 17 1.45 -10.82 9.06
C LEU A 17 2.15 -10.39 10.37
N PHE A 18 1.54 -10.64 11.54
CA PHE A 18 1.98 -10.13 12.84
C PHE A 18 2.17 -8.60 12.85
N LEU A 19 1.26 -7.88 12.21
CA LEU A 19 1.27 -6.42 12.12
C LEU A 19 0.01 -5.83 12.75
N PRO A 20 0.07 -4.61 13.32
CA PRO A 20 -1.14 -3.95 13.80
C PRO A 20 -2.05 -3.58 12.61
N PHE A 21 -3.36 -3.65 12.82
CA PHE A 21 -4.37 -3.37 11.80
C PHE A 21 -4.17 -2.01 11.09
N GLU A 22 -3.68 -0.98 11.79
CA GLU A 22 -3.46 0.34 11.16
C GLU A 22 -2.42 0.30 10.03
N ARG A 23 -1.53 -0.70 10.03
CA ARG A 23 -0.55 -0.95 8.98
C ARG A 23 -1.16 -1.59 7.75
N ILE A 24 -2.37 -2.13 7.82
CA ILE A 24 -3.05 -2.71 6.65
C ILE A 24 -3.85 -1.63 5.92
N SER A 25 -3.69 -1.59 4.59
CA SER A 25 -4.38 -0.66 3.71
C SER A 25 -5.65 -1.30 3.16
N LEU A 26 -6.81 -0.93 3.74
CA LEU A 26 -8.11 -1.46 3.32
C LEU A 26 -8.40 -1.26 1.82
N LYS A 27 -7.94 -0.12 1.25
CA LYS A 27 -8.04 0.17 -0.18
C LYS A 27 -7.24 -0.83 -1.02
N MET A 28 -6.05 -1.22 -0.55
CA MET A 28 -5.20 -2.17 -1.27
C MET A 28 -5.67 -3.61 -1.09
N VAL A 29 -6.25 -3.97 0.07
CA VAL A 29 -6.97 -5.25 0.23
C VAL A 29 -8.10 -5.34 -0.79
N PHE A 30 -8.95 -4.30 -0.89
CA PHE A 30 -10.03 -4.27 -1.89
C PHE A 30 -9.50 -4.37 -3.32
N ARG A 31 -8.46 -3.61 -3.67
CA ARG A 31 -7.84 -3.66 -5.00
C ARG A 31 -7.21 -5.02 -5.30
N GLY A 32 -6.61 -5.67 -4.30
CA GLY A 32 -6.01 -6.98 -4.43
C GLY A 32 -7.02 -8.11 -4.58
N LEU A 33 -8.29 -7.92 -4.18
CA LEU A 33 -9.36 -8.90 -4.46
C LEU A 33 -9.56 -9.14 -5.96
N TYR A 34 -9.31 -8.12 -6.80
CA TYR A 34 -9.32 -8.30 -8.27
C TYR A 34 -8.25 -9.29 -8.72
N HIS A 35 -7.03 -9.14 -8.20
CA HIS A 35 -5.91 -10.03 -8.52
C HIS A 35 -6.12 -11.44 -7.95
N PHE A 36 -6.68 -11.55 -6.75
CA PHE A 36 -7.06 -12.83 -6.16
C PHE A 36 -8.11 -13.54 -7.02
N ASN A 37 -9.18 -12.86 -7.44
CA ASN A 37 -10.22 -13.47 -8.26
C ASN A 37 -9.66 -13.99 -9.60
N HIS A 38 -8.76 -13.23 -10.22
CA HIS A 38 -8.06 -13.68 -11.42
C HIS A 38 -7.17 -14.91 -11.19
N ALA A 39 -6.43 -14.96 -10.08
CA ALA A 39 -5.60 -16.10 -9.70
C ALA A 39 -6.46 -17.34 -9.36
N TYR A 40 -7.56 -17.14 -8.63
CA TYR A 40 -8.53 -18.16 -8.27
C TYR A 40 -9.18 -18.79 -9.50
N SER A 41 -9.62 -17.96 -10.45
CA SER A 41 -10.21 -18.42 -11.72
C SER A 41 -9.22 -19.24 -12.57
N LYS A 42 -7.92 -19.07 -12.35
CA LYS A 42 -6.85 -19.83 -13.00
C LYS A 42 -6.36 -21.02 -12.17
N GLY A 43 -6.97 -21.30 -11.01
CA GLY A 43 -6.55 -22.35 -10.08
C GLY A 43 -5.19 -22.10 -9.42
N LYS A 44 -4.69 -20.86 -9.45
CA LYS A 44 -3.36 -20.49 -8.91
C LYS A 44 -3.40 -20.07 -7.45
N ALA A 45 -4.57 -19.72 -6.93
CA ALA A 45 -4.76 -19.34 -5.54
C ALA A 45 -6.11 -19.90 -5.06
N THR A 46 -6.14 -20.45 -3.86
CA THR A 46 -7.35 -21.03 -3.27
C THR A 46 -7.69 -20.33 -1.98
N ASP A 47 -6.66 -20.08 -1.16
CA ASP A 47 -6.80 -19.35 0.09
C ASP A 47 -6.54 -17.85 -0.10
N ARG A 48 -7.44 -17.03 0.42
CA ARG A 48 -7.38 -15.58 0.26
C ARG A 48 -6.32 -14.96 1.18
N VAL A 49 -6.25 -15.40 2.44
CA VAL A 49 -5.31 -14.85 3.42
C VAL A 49 -3.88 -15.13 2.96
N TRP A 50 -3.59 -16.37 2.59
CA TRP A 50 -2.31 -16.80 2.03
C TRP A 50 -1.93 -16.01 0.78
N PHE A 51 -2.88 -15.72 -0.11
CA PHE A 51 -2.61 -14.90 -1.29
C PHE A 51 -2.14 -13.48 -0.92
N PHE A 52 -2.72 -12.86 0.11
CA PHE A 52 -2.33 -11.52 0.55
C PHE A 52 -1.05 -11.50 1.39
N THR A 53 -0.71 -12.58 2.09
CA THR A 53 0.48 -12.67 2.95
C THR A 53 1.70 -13.26 2.26
N ALA A 54 1.53 -13.94 1.12
CA ALA A 54 2.62 -14.52 0.37
C ALA A 54 3.68 -13.46 -0.04
N PRO A 55 4.98 -13.74 0.14
CA PRO A 55 6.04 -12.78 -0.16
C PRO A 55 6.13 -12.45 -1.66
N GLU A 56 5.65 -13.34 -2.52
CA GLU A 56 5.56 -13.19 -3.97
C GLU A 56 4.57 -12.08 -4.38
N ASN A 57 3.56 -11.82 -3.56
CA ASN A 57 2.49 -10.86 -3.83
C ASN A 57 2.72 -9.49 -3.15
N LYS A 58 3.95 -9.21 -2.69
CA LYS A 58 4.33 -7.94 -2.06
C LYS A 58 4.01 -6.70 -2.92
N CYS A 59 3.95 -6.85 -4.24
CA CYS A 59 3.57 -5.78 -5.17
C CYS A 59 2.14 -5.24 -4.96
N LEU A 60 1.33 -5.89 -4.13
CA LEU A 60 -0.01 -5.41 -3.79
C LEU A 60 -0.01 -4.25 -2.78
N ASP A 61 1.14 -3.88 -2.19
CA ASP A 61 1.27 -2.76 -1.24
C ASP A 61 0.20 -2.74 -0.13
N ILE A 62 -0.17 -3.93 0.36
CA ILE A 62 -1.19 -4.10 1.41
C ILE A 62 -0.71 -3.50 2.72
N VAL A 63 0.59 -3.65 3.03
CA VAL A 63 1.22 -3.06 4.19
C VAL A 63 1.64 -1.64 3.87
N LYS A 64 1.08 -0.67 4.61
CA LYS A 64 1.43 0.74 4.49
C LYS A 64 2.92 0.95 4.78
N THR A 65 3.58 1.66 3.87
CA THR A 65 4.96 2.12 4.05
C THR A 65 5.03 3.13 5.17
N ILE A 66 6.00 2.97 6.07
CA ILE A 66 6.28 3.96 7.11
C ILE A 66 6.88 5.19 6.41
N PRO A 67 6.30 6.39 6.57
CA PRO A 67 6.86 7.59 5.97
C PRO A 67 8.29 7.81 6.48
N LYS A 68 9.21 8.11 5.56
CA LYS A 68 10.55 8.58 5.94
C LYS A 68 10.40 9.92 6.66
N LYS A 69 11.28 10.20 7.63
CA LYS A 69 11.35 11.53 8.23
C LYS A 69 11.46 12.57 7.10
N PRO A 70 10.67 13.66 7.14
CA PRO A 70 10.76 14.69 6.12
C PRO A 70 12.20 15.20 6.10
N GLN A 71 12.91 14.92 5.01
CA GLN A 71 14.18 15.58 4.76
C GLN A 71 13.84 17.04 4.46
N GLN A 72 14.39 17.95 5.26
CA GLN A 72 14.38 19.36 4.90
C GLN A 72 15.19 19.48 3.61
N LEU A 73 14.49 19.64 2.49
CA LEU A 73 15.10 19.98 1.21
C LEU A 73 15.62 21.41 1.35
N ASP A 74 16.92 21.59 1.21
CA ASP A 74 17.49 22.93 1.11
C ASP A 74 17.09 23.52 -0.26
N LEU A 75 16.10 24.41 -0.24
CA LEU A 75 15.60 25.10 -1.43
C LEU A 75 16.33 26.41 -1.71
N SER A 76 17.30 26.80 -0.88
CA SER A 76 18.17 27.97 -1.08
C SER A 76 18.70 28.12 -2.51
N PRO A 77 19.26 27.08 -3.16
CA PRO A 77 19.80 27.20 -4.52
C PRO A 77 18.74 27.53 -5.59
N PHE A 78 17.47 27.18 -5.38
CA PHE A 78 16.39 27.49 -6.33
C PHE A 78 15.77 28.87 -6.08
N LEU A 79 15.75 29.34 -4.83
CA LEU A 79 15.23 30.66 -4.47
C LEU A 79 16.09 31.80 -5.02
N LEU A 80 17.42 31.60 -5.12
CA LEU A 80 18.34 32.60 -5.70
C LEU A 80 18.09 32.85 -7.20
N LEU A 81 17.52 31.88 -7.92
CA LEU A 81 17.23 32.00 -9.35
C LEU A 81 16.00 32.87 -9.63
N LEU A 82 15.08 32.98 -8.66
CA LEU A 82 13.84 33.75 -8.77
C LEU A 82 14.01 35.24 -8.47
N THR A 83 15.17 35.63 -7.92
CA THR A 83 15.50 37.03 -7.58
C THR A 83 16.41 37.72 -8.59
N ASN A 84 16.75 37.10 -9.72
CA ASN A 84 17.47 37.78 -10.80
C ASN A 84 16.50 38.51 -11.73
N PRO A 85 16.48 39.86 -11.77
CA PRO A 85 15.78 40.62 -12.80
C PRO A 85 16.63 40.61 -14.09
N ALA A 86 16.69 39.48 -14.77
CA ALA A 86 17.34 39.39 -16.07
C ALA A 86 16.53 38.48 -17.01
N PHE A 87 15.36 38.98 -17.41
CA PHE A 87 14.77 38.64 -18.70
C PHE A 87 15.05 39.86 -19.61
N PRO A 88 15.84 39.72 -20.69
CA PRO A 88 15.99 40.78 -21.70
C PRO A 88 14.67 41.02 -22.45
#